data_AF-A0A814NSE8-F1
#
_entry.id   AF-A0A814NSE8-F1
#
_cell.length_a   1.000
_cell.length_b   1.000
_cell.length_c   1.000
_cell.angle_alpha   90.00
_cell.angle_beta   90.00
_cell.angle_gamma   90.00
#
_symmetry.space_group_name_H-M   'P 1'
#
loop_
_entity.id
_entity.type
_entity.pdbx_description
1 polymer ?
#
loop_
_entity_poly.entity_id
_entity_poly.type
_entity_poly.pdbx_seq_one_letter_code
_entity_poly.pdbx_strand_id
1 'polypeptide(L)'
;MDRFQFNIYSRLMNPFRNMVTGGLYADLQFLKLDRNMDGYVDPNELGYTPNPYNALNGGAYETKETLKIENEEIQMETKSLGMCLKTIKLPQPLPKPQTKPSKSQELKSLFTLSSTGNKNPKLKLNDCLVLFKTLYEENKISNIDMETFNFDKENLILNLFCNRSSVLKLLKLEELELKRINYEKWWIFDIWKGNLFKIVKQFKETNQMNDLILNLYQSMISCSSPVSKELIDGYIDQLSSKENSSNLDLIHKAVMYCCTSYQIEKAIDIFMNFNLYLYALCLAQIRSVSQSDLINRILIKYALYSNQVGDYETAVLCYVRLGDFENAYKILIRRNAKSDPEFEADIKFLLEKFSKYLS
;
A
#
# COMPACT_ATOMS: atom_id res chain seq x y z
N MET A 1 5.04 29.69 -16.58
CA MET A 1 4.32 28.76 -15.69
C MET A 1 4.53 27.36 -16.22
N ASP A 2 5.11 26.47 -15.42
CA ASP A 2 5.24 25.05 -15.78
C ASP A 2 3.87 24.41 -15.99
N ARG A 3 3.78 23.42 -16.89
CA ARG A 3 2.55 22.65 -17.16
C ARG A 3 1.93 22.07 -15.87
N PHE A 4 2.76 21.77 -14.88
CA PHE A 4 2.32 21.29 -13.56
C PHE A 4 1.65 22.40 -12.73
N GLN A 5 2.24 23.59 -12.72
CA GLN A 5 1.67 24.75 -12.03
C GLN A 5 0.39 25.22 -12.72
N PHE A 6 0.31 25.20 -14.06
CA PHE A 6 -0.90 25.55 -14.79
C PHE A 6 -2.05 24.57 -14.53
N ASN A 7 -1.76 23.27 -14.40
CA ASN A 7 -2.77 22.25 -14.08
C ASN A 7 -3.30 22.37 -12.64
N ILE A 8 -2.44 22.73 -11.68
CA ILE A 8 -2.88 23.00 -10.30
C ILE A 8 -3.70 24.31 -10.26
N TYR A 9 -3.26 25.34 -10.97
CA TYR A 9 -3.93 26.64 -11.04
C TYR A 9 -5.31 26.58 -11.71
N SER A 10 -5.43 25.79 -12.80
CA SER A 10 -6.69 25.55 -13.50
C SER A 10 -7.70 24.73 -12.66
N ARG A 11 -7.21 23.83 -11.79
CA ARG A 11 -8.04 23.04 -10.85
C ARG A 11 -8.61 23.87 -9.70
N LEU A 12 -7.92 24.93 -9.28
CA LEU A 12 -8.34 25.83 -8.19
C LEU A 12 -9.38 26.87 -8.64
N MET A 13 -9.32 27.31 -9.90
CA MET A 13 -10.13 28.44 -10.39
C MET A 13 -11.52 28.07 -10.93
N ASN A 14 -11.89 26.79 -11.02
CA ASN A 14 -13.20 26.36 -11.52
C ASN A 14 -13.82 25.20 -10.71
N PRO A 15 -14.19 25.42 -9.44
CA PRO A 15 -14.83 24.40 -8.61
C PRO A 15 -16.14 23.88 -9.20
N PHE A 16 -16.88 24.73 -9.94
CA PHE A 16 -18.16 24.36 -10.56
C PHE A 16 -18.02 23.42 -11.77
N ARG A 17 -16.92 23.50 -12.53
CA ARG A 17 -16.73 22.60 -13.69
C ARG A 17 -16.43 21.17 -13.25
N ASN A 18 -15.72 21.00 -12.13
CA ASN A 18 -15.50 19.70 -11.49
C ASN A 18 -16.76 19.12 -10.82
N MET A 19 -17.73 19.98 -10.49
CA MET A 19 -19.01 19.60 -9.90
C MET A 19 -19.99 19.01 -10.93
N VAL A 20 -19.95 19.49 -12.19
CA VAL A 20 -20.84 19.02 -13.27
C VAL A 20 -20.31 17.76 -13.97
N THR A 21 -18.99 17.56 -14.01
CA THR A 21 -18.37 16.36 -14.64
C THR A 21 -18.04 15.24 -13.64
N GLY A 22 -18.57 15.29 -12.42
CA GLY A 22 -18.52 14.16 -11.47
C GLY A 22 -17.13 13.58 -11.21
N GLY A 23 -16.08 14.39 -11.05
CA GLY A 23 -14.76 13.88 -10.66
C GLY A 23 -14.00 13.05 -11.70
N LEU A 24 -14.53 12.91 -12.94
CA LEU A 24 -13.94 12.09 -14.01
C LEU A 24 -12.48 12.40 -14.37
N TYR A 25 -11.93 13.56 -14.02
CA TYR A 25 -10.54 13.91 -14.35
C TYR A 25 -9.49 13.38 -13.37
N ALA A 26 -9.86 13.12 -12.11
CA ALA A 26 -9.01 12.28 -11.26
C ALA A 26 -9.09 10.84 -11.77
N ASP A 27 -10.30 10.38 -12.11
CA ASP A 27 -10.55 9.02 -12.57
C ASP A 27 -9.94 8.73 -13.95
N LEU A 28 -9.77 9.67 -14.88
CA LEU A 28 -9.24 9.37 -16.22
C LEU A 28 -7.74 9.04 -16.28
N GLN A 29 -6.95 9.47 -15.28
CA GLN A 29 -5.55 9.01 -15.15
C GLN A 29 -5.46 7.67 -14.40
N PHE A 30 -6.43 7.34 -13.54
CA PHE A 30 -6.49 6.04 -12.85
C PHE A 30 -7.20 4.94 -13.71
N LEU A 31 -8.28 5.28 -14.42
CA LEU A 31 -9.05 4.40 -15.34
C LEU A 31 -8.31 4.03 -16.62
N LYS A 32 -7.27 4.79 -17.02
CA LYS A 32 -6.45 4.39 -18.16
C LYS A 32 -5.60 3.15 -17.86
N LEU A 33 -5.34 2.86 -16.59
CA LEU A 33 -4.62 1.66 -16.15
C LEU A 33 -5.55 0.48 -15.81
N ASP A 34 -6.83 0.75 -15.49
CA ASP A 34 -7.78 -0.27 -15.03
C ASP A 34 -8.71 -0.83 -16.12
N ARG A 35 -8.43 -0.58 -17.41
CA ARG A 35 -9.37 -0.87 -18.50
C ARG A 35 -9.57 -2.37 -18.85
N ASN A 36 -9.08 -3.31 -18.04
CA ASN A 36 -9.15 -4.75 -18.32
C ASN A 36 -9.87 -5.61 -17.26
N MET A 37 -10.57 -5.04 -16.27
CA MET A 37 -11.17 -5.86 -15.20
C MET A 37 -12.68 -5.69 -14.96
N ASP A 38 -13.38 -4.83 -15.71
CA ASP A 38 -14.84 -4.76 -15.68
C ASP A 38 -15.43 -4.95 -17.08
N GLY A 39 -16.47 -5.77 -17.16
CA GLY A 39 -16.99 -6.39 -18.39
C GLY A 39 -17.24 -5.44 -19.56
N TYR A 40 -16.92 -5.96 -20.74
CA TYR A 40 -17.18 -5.38 -22.05
C TYR A 40 -18.67 -5.10 -22.24
N VAL A 41 -19.05 -3.83 -22.34
CA VAL A 41 -20.33 -3.41 -22.92
C VAL A 41 -20.02 -2.93 -24.34
N ASP A 42 -20.67 -3.55 -25.31
CA ASP A 42 -20.50 -3.32 -26.74
C ASP A 42 -20.75 -1.83 -27.09
N PRO A 43 -19.79 -1.11 -27.70
CA PRO A 43 -19.97 0.29 -28.10
C PRO A 43 -21.06 0.54 -29.15
N ASN A 44 -21.68 -0.50 -29.71
CA ASN A 44 -22.73 -0.37 -30.73
C ASN A 44 -24.13 -0.05 -30.19
N GLU A 45 -24.36 0.03 -28.87
CA GLU A 45 -25.69 0.35 -28.30
C GLU A 45 -25.98 1.85 -28.09
N LEU A 46 -25.05 2.75 -28.40
CA LEU A 46 -25.30 4.20 -28.34
C LEU A 46 -25.06 4.81 -29.72
N GLY A 47 -26.13 4.84 -30.53
CA GLY A 47 -26.15 5.27 -31.93
C GLY A 47 -25.47 6.61 -32.22
N TYR A 48 -24.15 6.57 -32.41
CA TYR A 48 -23.35 7.64 -32.97
C TYR A 48 -22.60 7.09 -34.18
N THR A 49 -22.95 7.61 -35.36
CA THR A 49 -22.21 7.33 -36.58
C THR A 49 -20.82 8.01 -36.52
N PRO A 50 -19.73 7.34 -36.94
CA PRO A 50 -18.43 7.99 -37.03
C PRO A 50 -18.30 8.78 -38.34
N ASN A 51 -17.93 10.05 -38.23
CA ASN A 51 -17.53 10.89 -39.36
C ASN A 51 -16.06 10.59 -39.75
N PRO A 52 -15.72 10.37 -41.04
CA PRO A 52 -14.44 9.81 -41.43
C PRO A 52 -13.47 10.90 -41.88
N TYR A 53 -12.53 11.31 -41.04
CA TYR A 53 -11.30 11.94 -41.50
C TYR A 53 -10.12 11.51 -40.63
N ASN A 54 -9.04 11.10 -41.30
CA ASN A 54 -7.71 10.73 -40.80
C ASN A 54 -7.40 9.23 -40.74
N ALA A 55 -7.56 8.57 -41.88
CA ALA A 55 -6.55 7.60 -42.33
C ALA A 55 -5.56 8.35 -43.24
N LEU A 56 -4.26 8.31 -42.93
CA LEU A 56 -3.12 8.25 -43.86
C LEU A 56 -1.79 8.52 -43.11
N ASN A 57 -0.76 7.75 -43.50
CA ASN A 57 0.66 7.75 -43.09
C ASN A 57 0.96 6.93 -41.81
N GLY A 58 1.58 5.75 -41.83
CA GLY A 58 2.49 5.13 -42.80
C GLY A 58 3.96 5.40 -42.42
N GLY A 59 4.71 4.36 -42.04
CA GLY A 59 6.18 4.39 -41.99
C GLY A 59 6.82 3.66 -40.81
N ALA A 60 7.31 2.44 -41.06
CA ALA A 60 8.23 1.71 -40.20
C ALA A 60 9.68 2.04 -40.59
N TYR A 61 10.51 2.48 -39.62
CA TYR A 61 11.97 2.42 -39.70
C TYR A 61 12.53 2.16 -38.30
N GLU A 62 13.17 1.02 -38.10
CA GLU A 62 13.99 0.69 -36.93
C GLU A 62 15.32 1.45 -36.97
N THR A 63 15.91 1.79 -35.82
CA THR A 63 17.37 1.97 -35.73
C THR A 63 17.94 1.41 -34.43
N LYS A 64 18.85 0.45 -34.58
CA LYS A 64 19.62 -0.33 -33.60
C LYS A 64 20.49 0.48 -32.60
N GLU A 65 20.37 1.80 -32.57
CA GLU A 65 21.07 2.68 -31.61
C GLU A 65 20.34 2.82 -30.28
N THR A 66 19.01 2.70 -30.28
CA THR A 66 18.20 2.76 -29.04
C THR A 66 18.45 1.56 -28.10
N LEU A 67 18.75 0.39 -28.67
CA LEU A 67 19.05 -0.83 -27.90
C LEU A 67 20.44 -0.84 -27.24
N LYS A 68 21.36 0.04 -27.65
CA LYS A 68 22.67 0.16 -26.97
C LYS A 68 22.61 1.12 -25.79
N ILE A 69 21.81 2.18 -25.89
CA ILE A 69 21.63 3.19 -24.83
C ILE A 69 20.86 2.59 -23.65
N GLU A 70 19.83 1.78 -23.89
CA GLU A 70 19.09 1.07 -22.82
C GLU A 70 19.97 0.07 -22.05
N ASN A 71 20.89 -0.61 -22.73
CA ASN A 71 21.78 -1.59 -22.06
C ASN A 71 22.89 -0.93 -21.22
N GLU A 72 23.31 0.29 -21.55
CA GLU A 72 24.29 1.05 -20.75
C GLU A 72 23.63 1.74 -19.54
N GLU A 73 22.37 2.19 -19.65
CA GLU A 73 21.60 2.72 -18.52
C GLU A 73 21.28 1.64 -17.47
N ILE A 74 20.92 0.42 -17.91
CA ILE A 74 20.67 -0.73 -17.01
C ILE A 74 21.95 -1.15 -16.25
N GLN A 75 23.13 -1.04 -16.86
CA GLN A 75 24.41 -1.34 -16.20
C GLN A 75 24.87 -0.23 -15.22
N MET A 76 24.45 1.02 -15.44
CA MET A 76 24.71 2.11 -14.50
C MET A 76 23.72 2.11 -13.31
N GLU A 77 22.46 1.75 -13.51
CA GLU A 77 21.47 1.64 -12.43
C GLU A 77 21.75 0.46 -11.48
N THR A 78 22.16 -0.69 -12.01
CA THR A 78 22.55 -1.86 -11.19
C THR A 78 23.82 -1.61 -10.36
N LYS A 79 24.76 -0.82 -10.88
CA LYS A 79 25.95 -0.35 -10.11
C LYS A 79 25.61 0.73 -9.10
N SER A 80 24.66 1.61 -9.39
CA SER A 80 24.15 2.65 -8.48
C SER A 80 23.44 2.03 -7.26
N LEU A 81 22.57 1.04 -7.50
CA LEU A 81 21.93 0.24 -6.45
C LEU A 81 22.97 -0.52 -5.59
N GLY A 82 24.01 -1.07 -6.21
CA GLY A 82 25.11 -1.74 -5.51
C GLY A 82 26.05 -0.82 -4.71
N MET A 83 26.12 0.47 -5.03
CA MET A 83 26.90 1.47 -4.28
C MET A 83 26.10 2.14 -3.16
N CYS A 84 24.80 2.33 -3.34
CA CYS A 84 23.95 2.95 -2.33
C CYS A 84 23.72 2.04 -1.10
N LEU A 85 23.91 0.72 -1.24
CA LEU A 85 23.82 -0.27 -0.14
C LEU A 85 25.07 -0.32 0.76
N LYS A 86 26.21 0.25 0.36
CA LYS A 86 27.48 0.14 1.11
C LYS A 86 27.64 1.15 2.26
N THR A 87 26.67 2.02 2.49
CA THR A 87 26.81 3.11 3.46
C THR A 87 25.60 3.24 4.38
N ILE A 88 25.24 2.17 5.07
CA ILE A 88 24.27 2.25 6.18
C ILE A 88 24.93 1.72 7.45
N LYS A 89 25.51 2.64 8.23
CA LYS A 89 25.89 2.37 9.62
C LYS A 89 24.61 2.27 10.44
N LEU A 90 24.48 1.18 11.21
CA LEU A 90 23.38 0.99 12.16
C LEU A 90 23.23 2.22 13.09
N PRO A 91 22.04 2.84 13.17
CA PRO A 91 21.73 3.76 14.26
C PRO A 91 21.57 2.99 15.58
N GLN A 92 21.98 3.62 16.67
CA GLN A 92 21.94 3.11 18.03
C GLN A 92 20.50 2.79 18.53
N PRO A 93 20.35 1.96 19.58
CA PRO A 93 19.07 1.34 19.94
C PRO A 93 18.05 2.37 20.48
N LEU A 94 16.87 2.41 19.86
CA LEU A 94 15.68 3.03 20.45
C LEU A 94 15.19 2.18 21.64
N PRO A 95 14.67 2.82 22.71
CA PRO A 95 14.31 2.14 23.96
C PRO A 95 13.21 1.08 23.78
N LYS A 96 13.37 -0.03 24.51
CA LYS A 96 12.46 -1.19 24.52
C LYS A 96 11.01 -0.76 24.85
N PRO A 97 9.98 -1.30 24.16
CA PRO A 97 8.60 -1.04 24.52
C PRO A 97 8.28 -1.66 25.90
N GLN A 98 7.84 -0.81 26.83
CA GLN A 98 7.43 -1.20 28.17
C GLN A 98 6.11 -1.98 28.14
N THR A 99 6.02 -2.93 29.07
CA THR A 99 4.98 -3.94 29.31
C THR A 99 3.55 -3.40 29.40
N LYS A 100 2.62 -4.20 28.86
CA LYS A 100 1.16 -3.99 28.73
C LYS A 100 0.45 -3.62 30.05
N PRO A 101 -0.50 -2.67 30.04
CA PRO A 101 -1.60 -2.65 31.00
C PRO A 101 -2.80 -3.49 30.52
N SER A 102 -3.53 -3.99 31.50
CA SER A 102 -4.61 -4.97 31.44
C SER A 102 -5.96 -4.41 30.92
N LYS A 103 -6.69 -5.27 30.19
CA LYS A 103 -8.13 -5.22 29.87
C LYS A 103 -8.68 -3.88 29.34
N SER A 104 -8.35 -3.54 28.10
CA SER A 104 -9.16 -2.67 27.24
C SER A 104 -9.90 -3.52 26.19
N GLN A 105 -11.14 -3.14 25.83
CA GLN A 105 -11.88 -3.75 24.73
C GLN A 105 -10.94 -3.90 23.52
N GLU A 106 -10.67 -5.13 23.09
CA GLU A 106 -9.78 -5.39 21.97
C GLU A 106 -10.33 -4.67 20.73
N LEU A 107 -9.68 -3.56 20.36
CA LEU A 107 -9.98 -2.82 19.15
C LEU A 107 -9.79 -3.79 17.98
N LYS A 108 -10.90 -4.16 17.33
CA LYS A 108 -10.92 -5.12 16.22
C LYS A 108 -10.09 -4.55 15.07
N SER A 109 -9.01 -5.23 14.70
CA SER A 109 -8.23 -4.94 13.49
C SER A 109 -9.16 -4.86 12.27
N LEU A 110 -8.95 -3.88 11.38
CA LEU A 110 -9.71 -3.79 10.12
C LEU A 110 -9.37 -4.93 9.16
N PHE A 111 -8.15 -5.46 9.28
CA PHE A 111 -7.71 -6.66 8.58
C PHE A 111 -8.17 -7.87 9.37
N THR A 112 -9.34 -8.40 9.03
CA THR A 112 -9.97 -9.51 9.74
C THR A 112 -9.53 -10.85 9.18
N LEU A 113 -9.47 -10.99 7.85
CA LEU A 113 -9.05 -12.21 7.18
C LEU A 113 -7.53 -12.36 7.22
N SER A 114 -6.81 -11.33 6.74
CA SER A 114 -5.37 -11.36 6.58
C SER A 114 -4.59 -11.35 7.91
N SER A 115 -5.24 -10.97 9.02
CA SER A 115 -4.62 -11.04 10.35
C SER A 115 -4.74 -12.42 11.01
N THR A 116 -5.51 -13.37 10.46
CA THR A 116 -5.71 -14.69 11.09
C THR A 116 -4.46 -15.56 11.07
N GLY A 117 -3.72 -15.59 9.94
CA GLY A 117 -2.45 -16.31 9.82
C GLY A 117 -1.30 -15.68 10.62
N ASN A 118 -1.41 -14.39 10.95
CA ASN A 118 -0.34 -13.59 11.56
C ASN A 118 -0.08 -13.92 13.06
N LYS A 119 -0.78 -14.89 13.66
CA LYS A 119 -0.56 -15.32 15.05
C LYS A 119 0.31 -16.57 15.17
N ASN A 120 0.42 -17.39 14.12
CA ASN A 120 1.17 -18.64 14.15
C ASN A 120 2.51 -18.46 13.41
N PRO A 121 3.67 -18.59 14.11
CA PRO A 121 4.98 -18.48 13.47
C PRO A 121 5.19 -19.45 12.29
N LYS A 122 4.61 -20.66 12.33
CA LYS A 122 4.72 -21.61 11.21
C LYS A 122 4.06 -21.08 9.94
N LEU A 123 2.87 -20.50 10.07
CA LEU A 123 2.15 -19.91 8.94
C LEU A 123 2.92 -18.73 8.35
N LYS A 124 3.50 -17.88 9.20
CA LYS A 124 4.36 -16.77 8.72
C LYS A 124 5.62 -17.25 8.00
N LEU A 125 6.18 -18.38 8.43
CA LEU A 125 7.33 -18.96 7.75
C LEU A 125 6.92 -19.52 6.38
N ASN A 126 5.74 -20.15 6.29
CA ASN A 126 5.16 -20.55 5.02
C ASN A 126 4.88 -19.33 4.11
N ASP A 127 4.39 -18.23 4.67
CA ASP A 127 4.23 -16.97 3.94
C ASP A 127 5.57 -16.51 3.33
N CYS A 128 6.68 -16.62 4.07
CA CYS A 128 8.01 -16.29 3.55
C CYS A 128 8.43 -17.20 2.40
N LEU A 129 8.16 -18.50 2.51
CA LEU A 129 8.45 -19.49 1.47
C LEU A 129 7.65 -19.22 0.20
N VAL A 130 6.34 -19.01 0.34
CA VAL A 130 5.44 -18.73 -0.78
C VAL A 130 5.84 -17.42 -1.45
N LEU A 131 6.06 -16.35 -0.67
CA LEU A 131 6.48 -15.07 -1.24
C LEU A 131 7.81 -15.19 -2.00
N PHE A 132 8.78 -15.92 -1.44
CA PHE A 132 10.07 -16.13 -2.09
C PHE A 132 9.92 -16.90 -3.42
N LYS A 133 9.17 -18.01 -3.42
CA LYS A 133 8.91 -18.81 -4.63
C LYS A 133 8.24 -17.96 -5.70
N THR A 134 7.18 -17.26 -5.33
CA THR A 134 6.39 -16.45 -6.26
C THR A 134 7.21 -15.30 -6.83
N LEU A 135 7.94 -14.54 -6.00
CA LEU A 135 8.72 -13.41 -6.51
C LEU A 135 9.96 -13.84 -7.30
N TYR A 136 10.74 -14.80 -6.80
CA TYR A 136 12.08 -15.06 -7.33
C TYR A 136 12.19 -16.34 -8.18
N GLU A 137 11.47 -17.41 -7.85
CA GLU A 137 11.55 -18.68 -8.59
C GLU A 137 10.63 -18.70 -9.82
N GLU A 138 9.39 -18.23 -9.67
CA GLU A 138 8.37 -18.26 -10.72
C GLU A 138 8.49 -17.06 -11.66
N ASN A 139 8.67 -15.86 -11.10
CA ASN A 139 8.52 -14.61 -11.83
C ASN A 139 9.82 -13.96 -12.32
N LYS A 140 11.00 -14.51 -11.96
CA LYS A 140 12.35 -14.05 -12.42
C LYS A 140 12.45 -12.52 -12.54
N ILE A 141 12.11 -11.84 -11.44
CA ILE A 141 11.92 -10.39 -11.28
C ILE A 141 12.51 -9.52 -12.39
N SER A 142 11.61 -9.00 -13.25
CA SER A 142 11.87 -7.77 -14.01
C SER A 142 10.87 -6.67 -13.66
N ASN A 143 9.60 -6.99 -13.33
CA ASN A 143 8.61 -5.99 -12.90
C ASN A 143 7.42 -6.56 -12.09
N ILE A 144 7.45 -6.38 -10.77
CA ILE A 144 6.40 -6.86 -9.82
C ILE A 144 5.03 -6.20 -10.10
N ASP A 145 5.01 -5.00 -10.69
CA ASP A 145 3.79 -4.22 -10.85
C ASP A 145 2.86 -4.74 -11.96
N MET A 146 3.37 -5.57 -12.86
CA MET A 146 2.63 -6.12 -14.02
C MET A 146 2.00 -7.49 -13.76
N GLU A 147 2.35 -8.13 -12.65
CA GLU A 147 1.99 -9.53 -12.41
C GLU A 147 0.67 -9.67 -11.64
N THR A 148 -0.11 -10.69 -11.98
CA THR A 148 -1.31 -11.02 -11.22
C THR A 148 -1.00 -12.11 -10.20
N PHE A 149 -0.94 -11.73 -8.94
CA PHE A 149 -0.79 -12.69 -7.85
C PHE A 149 -2.15 -13.20 -7.37
N ASN A 150 -2.23 -14.50 -7.11
CA ASN A 150 -3.37 -15.15 -6.47
C ASN A 150 -2.82 -16.01 -5.32
N PHE A 151 -3.20 -15.66 -4.09
CA PHE A 151 -2.81 -16.39 -2.89
C PHE A 151 -4.00 -17.10 -2.28
N ASP A 152 -3.74 -18.24 -1.64
CA ASP A 152 -4.73 -18.98 -0.88
C ASP A 152 -5.27 -18.18 0.31
N LYS A 153 -6.39 -18.64 0.87
CA LYS A 153 -7.04 -18.00 2.04
C LYS A 153 -6.11 -17.85 3.24
N GLU A 154 -5.16 -18.75 3.40
CA GLU A 154 -4.19 -18.76 4.50
C GLU A 154 -3.10 -17.70 4.31
N ASN A 155 -2.74 -17.39 3.06
CA ASN A 155 -1.62 -16.51 2.70
C ASN A 155 -2.11 -15.14 2.18
N LEU A 156 -3.34 -14.74 2.52
CA LEU A 156 -3.96 -13.50 2.00
C LEU A 156 -3.14 -12.25 2.31
N ILE A 157 -2.37 -12.26 3.40
CA ILE A 157 -1.50 -11.17 3.82
C ILE A 157 -0.42 -10.85 2.77
N LEU A 158 0.00 -11.84 1.98
CA LEU A 158 1.03 -11.68 0.95
C LEU A 158 0.61 -10.70 -0.15
N ASN A 159 -0.69 -10.51 -0.36
CA ASN A 159 -1.20 -9.48 -1.28
C ASN A 159 -0.71 -8.07 -0.89
N LEU A 160 -0.49 -7.79 0.40
CA LEU A 160 0.07 -6.50 0.87
C LEU A 160 1.54 -6.30 0.52
N PHE A 161 2.27 -7.38 0.26
CA PHE A 161 3.67 -7.34 -0.07
C PHE A 161 3.92 -7.36 -1.57
N CYS A 162 2.91 -7.60 -2.41
CA CYS A 162 3.12 -7.69 -3.85
C CYS A 162 2.94 -6.31 -4.50
N ASN A 163 1.85 -6.13 -5.25
CA ASN A 163 1.55 -4.91 -5.99
C ASN A 163 0.18 -4.34 -5.64
N ARG A 164 -0.05 -3.13 -6.14
CA ARG A 164 -1.29 -2.38 -5.94
C ARG A 164 -2.53 -3.18 -6.32
N SER A 165 -2.51 -3.93 -7.42
CA SER A 165 -3.65 -4.72 -7.90
C SER A 165 -4.02 -5.80 -6.88
N SER A 166 -3.02 -6.54 -6.37
CA SER A 166 -3.19 -7.52 -5.31
C SER A 166 -3.74 -6.91 -4.02
N VAL A 167 -3.27 -5.72 -3.62
CA VAL A 167 -3.81 -5.02 -2.44
C VAL A 167 -5.28 -4.66 -2.63
N LEU A 168 -5.66 -4.15 -3.81
CA LEU A 168 -7.05 -3.80 -4.10
C LEU A 168 -7.96 -5.04 -4.07
N LYS A 169 -7.48 -6.19 -4.59
CA LYS A 169 -8.19 -7.48 -4.47
C LYS A 169 -8.39 -7.88 -3.01
N LEU A 170 -7.34 -7.81 -2.20
CA LEU A 170 -7.42 -8.12 -0.77
C LEU A 170 -8.42 -7.22 -0.05
N LEU A 171 -8.37 -5.90 -0.29
CA LEU A 171 -9.29 -4.96 0.33
C LEU A 171 -10.75 -5.24 -0.03
N LYS A 172 -11.02 -5.68 -1.26
CA LYS A 172 -12.38 -6.07 -1.66
C LYS A 172 -12.89 -7.26 -0.84
N LEU A 173 -12.04 -8.27 -0.60
CA LEU A 173 -12.39 -9.42 0.23
C LEU A 173 -12.60 -9.03 1.70
N GLU A 174 -11.71 -8.21 2.26
CA GLU A 174 -11.86 -7.71 3.64
C GLU A 174 -13.11 -6.84 3.78
N GLU A 175 -13.44 -5.98 2.81
CA GLU A 175 -14.65 -5.16 2.83
C GLU A 175 -15.93 -6.02 2.86
N LEU A 176 -15.97 -7.11 2.09
CA LEU A 176 -17.09 -8.06 2.09
C LEU A 176 -17.24 -8.75 3.45
N GLU A 177 -16.13 -9.15 4.08
CA GLU A 177 -16.17 -9.75 5.42
C GLU A 177 -16.57 -8.76 6.50
N LEU A 178 -16.04 -7.53 6.46
CA LEU A 178 -16.44 -6.45 7.36
C LEU A 178 -17.95 -6.17 7.26
N LYS A 179 -18.51 -6.20 6.05
CA LYS A 179 -19.97 -6.11 5.84
C LYS A 179 -20.69 -7.32 6.43
N ARG A 180 -20.18 -8.54 6.21
CA ARG A 180 -20.78 -9.79 6.75
C ARG A 180 -20.84 -9.78 8.28
N ILE A 181 -19.82 -9.27 8.95
CA ILE A 181 -19.79 -9.15 10.42
C ILE A 181 -20.47 -7.87 10.94
N ASN A 182 -21.14 -7.10 10.06
CA ASN A 182 -21.78 -5.81 10.37
C ASN A 182 -20.85 -4.83 11.10
N TYR A 183 -19.60 -4.72 10.64
CA TYR A 183 -18.66 -3.76 11.20
C TYR A 183 -19.06 -2.32 10.79
N GLU A 184 -19.30 -1.46 11.78
CA GLU A 184 -19.86 -0.10 11.59
C GLU A 184 -19.02 0.78 10.65
N LYS A 185 -17.72 0.52 10.55
CA LYS A 185 -16.77 1.32 9.76
C LYS A 185 -16.18 0.54 8.57
N TRP A 186 -16.96 -0.37 7.96
CA TRP A 186 -16.52 -1.14 6.78
C TRP A 186 -16.05 -0.25 5.61
N TRP A 187 -16.54 0.99 5.55
CA TRP A 187 -16.27 1.99 4.51
C TRP A 187 -14.88 2.68 4.63
N ILE A 188 -14.10 2.41 5.69
CA ILE A 188 -12.76 3.01 5.86
C ILE A 188 -11.86 2.73 4.66
N PHE A 189 -11.88 1.50 4.12
CA PHE A 189 -11.06 1.15 2.95
C PHE A 189 -11.48 1.91 1.69
N ASP A 190 -12.77 2.22 1.52
CA ASP A 190 -13.24 3.07 0.41
C ASP A 190 -12.68 4.49 0.53
N ILE A 191 -12.57 5.04 1.73
CA ILE A 191 -11.92 6.34 1.94
C ILE A 191 -10.43 6.28 1.61
N TRP A 192 -9.72 5.21 2.01
CA TRP A 192 -8.30 5.05 1.67
C TRP A 192 -8.06 4.94 0.17
N LYS A 193 -8.97 4.27 -0.55
CA LYS A 193 -8.99 4.22 -2.02
C LYS A 193 -9.29 5.58 -2.66
N GLY A 194 -9.86 6.53 -1.92
CA GLY A 194 -10.24 7.87 -2.39
C GLY A 194 -11.72 8.01 -2.76
N ASN A 195 -12.54 7.00 -2.48
CA ASN A 195 -13.95 6.91 -2.90
C ASN A 195 -14.92 7.56 -1.90
N LEU A 196 -14.58 8.72 -1.31
CA LEU A 196 -15.44 9.35 -0.30
C LEU A 196 -16.83 9.70 -0.86
N PHE A 197 -16.91 10.22 -2.09
CA PHE A 197 -18.19 10.58 -2.73
C PHE A 197 -19.15 9.39 -2.85
N LYS A 198 -18.62 8.20 -3.18
CA LYS A 198 -19.41 6.97 -3.25
C LYS A 198 -20.03 6.64 -1.90
N ILE A 199 -19.26 6.76 -0.82
CA ILE A 199 -19.73 6.53 0.54
C ILE A 199 -20.79 7.55 0.95
N VAL A 200 -20.58 8.85 0.68
CA VAL A 200 -21.55 9.90 0.98
C VAL A 200 -22.87 9.66 0.24
N LYS A 201 -22.81 9.30 -1.05
CA LYS A 201 -24.00 8.98 -1.84
C LYS A 201 -24.75 7.78 -1.25
N GLN A 202 -24.04 6.69 -0.96
CA GLN A 202 -24.63 5.49 -0.38
C GLN A 202 -25.28 5.77 0.99
N PHE A 203 -24.61 6.53 1.86
CA PHE A 203 -25.12 6.85 3.20
C PHE A 203 -26.33 7.78 3.15
N LYS A 204 -26.40 8.66 2.15
CA LYS A 204 -27.58 9.48 1.89
C LYS A 204 -28.76 8.62 1.42
N GLU A 205 -28.53 7.66 0.52
CA GLU A 205 -29.57 6.75 0.01
C GLU A 205 -30.08 5.80 1.09
N THR A 206 -29.22 5.34 2.00
CA THR A 206 -29.60 4.43 3.10
C THR A 206 -30.03 5.14 4.39
N ASN A 207 -30.08 6.48 4.41
CA ASN A 207 -30.36 7.29 5.61
C ASN A 207 -29.43 6.97 6.80
N GLN A 208 -28.17 6.65 6.53
CA GLN A 208 -27.14 6.31 7.53
C GLN A 208 -26.09 7.41 7.71
N MET A 209 -26.37 8.61 7.20
CA MET A 209 -25.44 9.75 7.29
C MET A 209 -25.07 10.02 8.75
N ASN A 210 -23.77 10.11 9.02
CA ASN A 210 -23.24 10.39 10.35
C ASN A 210 -22.34 11.64 10.33
N ASP A 211 -22.14 12.22 11.51
CA ASP A 211 -21.36 13.45 11.67
C ASP A 211 -19.93 13.30 11.17
N LEU A 212 -19.34 12.10 11.30
CA LEU A 212 -17.98 11.85 10.86
C LEU A 212 -17.84 11.95 9.33
N ILE A 213 -18.72 11.30 8.58
CA ILE A 213 -18.74 11.34 7.11
C ILE A 213 -19.02 12.77 6.63
N LEU A 214 -19.94 13.48 7.30
CA LEU A 214 -20.23 14.87 6.98
C LEU A 214 -18.98 15.75 7.19
N ASN A 215 -18.31 15.62 8.33
CA ASN A 215 -17.09 16.37 8.64
C ASN A 215 -15.93 16.03 7.69
N LEU A 216 -15.77 14.76 7.32
CA LEU A 216 -14.77 14.33 6.34
C LEU A 216 -15.05 14.92 4.95
N TYR A 217 -16.31 14.98 4.55
CA TYR A 217 -16.74 15.61 3.30
C TYR A 217 -16.50 17.12 3.32
N GLN A 218 -16.86 17.80 4.41
CA GLN A 218 -16.58 19.24 4.59
C GLN A 218 -15.08 19.54 4.60
N SER A 219 -14.28 18.70 5.26
CA SER A 219 -12.81 18.79 5.27
C SER A 219 -12.25 18.70 3.84
N MET A 220 -12.75 17.77 3.03
CA MET A 220 -12.33 17.62 1.63
C MET A 220 -12.58 18.90 0.82
N ILE A 221 -13.75 19.51 0.97
CA ILE A 221 -14.12 20.74 0.26
C ILE A 221 -13.32 21.94 0.76
N SER A 222 -13.14 22.04 2.08
CA SER A 222 -12.56 23.21 2.73
C SER A 222 -11.03 23.24 2.68
N CYS A 223 -10.39 22.11 2.32
CA CYS A 223 -8.93 21.98 2.27
C CYS A 223 -8.25 22.95 1.27
N SER A 224 -9.02 23.63 0.41
CA SER A 224 -8.49 24.67 -0.47
C SER A 224 -8.16 25.99 0.25
N SER A 225 -8.71 26.22 1.46
CA SER A 225 -8.43 27.41 2.26
C SER A 225 -7.22 27.17 3.17
N PRO A 226 -6.23 28.08 3.22
CA PRO A 226 -5.06 27.93 4.08
C PRO A 226 -5.43 27.86 5.57
N VAL A 227 -6.39 28.68 6.01
CA VAL A 227 -6.88 28.69 7.40
C VAL A 227 -7.55 27.37 7.75
N SER A 228 -8.39 26.85 6.85
CA SER A 228 -9.06 25.56 7.06
C SER A 228 -8.06 24.41 7.05
N LYS A 229 -7.04 24.46 6.21
CA LYS A 229 -5.97 23.47 6.18
C LYS A 229 -5.19 23.45 7.51
N GLU A 230 -4.84 24.63 8.04
CA GLU A 230 -4.13 24.76 9.31
C GLU A 230 -4.97 24.20 10.49
N LEU A 231 -6.28 24.46 10.49
CA LEU A 231 -7.21 23.89 11.47
C LEU A 231 -7.32 22.36 11.36
N ILE A 232 -7.42 21.84 10.13
CA ILE A 232 -7.45 20.39 9.87
C ILE A 232 -6.15 19.76 10.34
N ASP A 233 -5.01 20.39 10.06
CA ASP A 233 -3.69 19.91 10.48
C ASP A 233 -3.57 19.88 12.01
N GLY A 234 -3.98 20.95 12.69
CA GLY A 234 -4.03 20.97 14.16
C GLY A 234 -4.95 19.89 14.73
N TYR A 235 -6.08 19.61 14.08
CA TYR A 235 -6.99 18.54 14.50
C TYR A 235 -6.40 17.15 14.28
N ILE A 236 -5.73 16.92 13.14
CA ILE A 236 -5.00 15.67 12.87
C ILE A 236 -3.92 15.44 13.93
N ASP A 237 -3.18 16.48 14.29
CA ASP A 237 -2.10 16.38 15.27
C ASP A 237 -2.65 16.10 16.69
N GLN A 238 -3.80 16.68 17.05
CA GLN A 238 -4.51 16.34 18.28
C GLN A 238 -4.94 14.86 18.31
N LEU A 239 -5.54 14.37 17.22
CA LEU A 239 -6.00 12.99 17.11
C LEU A 239 -4.83 11.99 17.12
N SER A 240 -3.70 12.35 16.52
CA SER A 240 -2.47 11.55 16.44
C SER A 240 -1.45 11.83 17.54
N SER A 241 -1.89 12.46 18.64
CA SER A 241 -1.04 12.68 19.81
C SER A 241 -0.70 11.37 20.53
N LYS A 242 0.44 11.33 21.21
CA LYS A 242 0.91 10.13 21.95
C LYS A 242 -0.06 9.69 23.04
N GLU A 243 -0.82 10.62 23.63
CA GLU A 243 -1.83 10.30 24.64
C GLU A 243 -2.95 9.42 24.07
N ASN A 244 -3.23 9.56 22.77
CA ASN A 244 -4.24 8.79 22.04
C ASN A 244 -3.70 7.47 21.47
N SER A 245 -2.46 7.07 21.78
CA SER A 245 -1.81 5.89 21.18
C SER A 245 -2.53 4.57 21.45
N SER A 246 -3.32 4.50 22.52
CA SER A 246 -4.11 3.32 22.89
C SER A 246 -5.41 3.20 22.09
N ASN A 247 -5.82 4.26 21.38
CA ASN A 247 -7.09 4.31 20.68
C ASN A 247 -6.90 4.28 19.15
N LEU A 248 -6.94 3.07 18.60
CA LEU A 248 -6.81 2.81 17.16
C LEU A 248 -7.86 3.55 16.33
N ASP A 249 -9.06 3.79 16.86
CA ASP A 249 -10.11 4.53 16.16
C ASP A 249 -9.74 5.99 15.93
N LEU A 250 -9.07 6.64 16.89
CA LEU A 250 -8.60 8.01 16.73
C LEU A 250 -7.49 8.12 15.69
N ILE A 251 -6.60 7.12 15.65
CA ILE A 251 -5.54 7.04 14.64
C ILE A 251 -6.15 6.85 13.25
N HIS A 252 -7.11 5.93 13.08
CA HIS A 252 -7.82 5.77 11.82
C HIS A 252 -8.58 7.04 11.42
N LYS A 253 -9.18 7.74 12.39
CA LYS A 253 -9.83 9.04 12.15
C LYS A 253 -8.83 10.08 11.63
N ALA A 254 -7.68 10.24 12.28
CA ALA A 254 -6.62 11.15 11.83
C ALA A 254 -6.19 10.84 10.39
N VAL A 255 -5.98 9.56 10.08
CA VAL A 255 -5.62 9.10 8.74
C VAL A 255 -6.71 9.38 7.71
N MET A 256 -7.99 9.21 8.06
CA MET A 256 -9.09 9.55 7.16
C MET A 256 -9.09 11.05 6.81
N TYR A 257 -8.86 11.94 7.78
CA TYR A 257 -8.70 13.38 7.51
C TYR A 257 -7.49 13.67 6.62
N CYS A 258 -6.37 12.97 6.80
CA CYS A 258 -5.22 13.09 5.91
C CYS A 258 -5.57 12.64 4.48
N CYS A 259 -6.29 11.52 4.33
CA CYS A 259 -6.71 11.00 3.02
C CYS A 259 -7.66 11.96 2.30
N THR A 260 -8.60 12.59 3.01
CA THR A 260 -9.56 13.56 2.42
C THR A 260 -8.94 14.91 2.12
N SER A 261 -7.89 15.31 2.84
CA SER A 261 -7.09 16.51 2.57
C SER A 261 -5.91 16.26 1.61
N TYR A 262 -5.82 15.07 1.00
CA TYR A 262 -4.76 14.66 0.07
C TYR A 262 -3.33 14.66 0.67
N GLN A 263 -3.21 14.56 1.99
CA GLN A 263 -1.93 14.50 2.72
C GLN A 263 -1.51 13.03 2.96
N ILE A 264 -1.28 12.28 1.89
CA ILE A 264 -1.03 10.82 1.96
C ILE A 264 0.27 10.48 2.70
N GLU A 265 1.34 11.25 2.50
CA GLU A 265 2.61 11.02 3.21
C GLU A 265 2.46 11.21 4.72
N LYS A 266 1.77 12.27 5.16
CA LYS A 266 1.44 12.50 6.58
C LYS A 266 0.63 11.33 7.15
N ALA A 267 -0.33 10.80 6.40
CA ALA A 267 -1.12 9.63 6.81
C ALA A 267 -0.25 8.38 7.05
N ILE A 268 0.71 8.13 6.16
CA ILE A 268 1.65 7.01 6.24
C ILE A 268 2.59 7.20 7.44
N ASP A 269 3.11 8.41 7.63
CA ASP A 269 3.98 8.73 8.76
C ASP A 269 3.26 8.57 10.11
N ILE A 270 1.98 8.97 10.20
CA ILE A 270 1.13 8.70 11.39
C ILE A 270 1.09 7.21 11.67
N PHE A 271 0.75 6.37 10.70
CA PHE A 271 0.72 4.91 10.92
C PHE A 271 2.08 4.36 11.35
N MET A 272 3.18 4.79 10.72
CA MET A 272 4.52 4.35 11.11
C MET A 272 4.88 4.77 12.53
N ASN A 273 4.53 5.99 12.97
CA ASN A 273 4.80 6.47 14.32
C ASN A 273 4.10 5.65 15.41
N PHE A 274 2.96 5.03 15.08
CA PHE A 274 2.23 4.12 15.96
C PHE A 274 2.55 2.64 15.72
N ASN A 275 3.61 2.31 14.96
CA ASN A 275 4.00 0.95 14.61
C ASN A 275 2.93 0.15 13.84
N LEU A 276 2.02 0.84 13.15
CA LEU A 276 0.94 0.28 12.34
C LEU A 276 1.41 0.04 10.90
N TYR A 277 2.50 -0.71 10.73
CA TYR A 277 3.22 -0.85 9.46
C TYR A 277 2.40 -1.50 8.34
N LEU A 278 1.53 -2.48 8.66
CA LEU A 278 0.64 -3.10 7.66
C LEU A 278 -0.34 -2.09 7.05
N TYR A 279 -0.87 -1.20 7.88
CA TYR A 279 -1.77 -0.14 7.44
C TYR A 279 -1.02 0.91 6.61
N ALA A 280 0.18 1.29 7.04
CA ALA A 280 1.06 2.17 6.29
C ALA A 280 1.39 1.59 4.90
N LEU A 281 1.77 0.31 4.84
CA LEU A 281 2.11 -0.40 3.61
C LEU A 281 0.91 -0.46 2.66
N CYS A 282 -0.27 -0.84 3.17
CA CYS A 282 -1.51 -0.86 2.41
C CYS A 282 -1.83 0.52 1.79
N LEU A 283 -1.75 1.58 2.60
CA LEU A 283 -2.03 2.93 2.12
C LEU A 283 -1.01 3.40 1.08
N ALA A 284 0.28 3.10 1.29
CA ALA A 284 1.35 3.41 0.36
C ALA A 284 1.14 2.70 -0.99
N GLN A 285 0.81 1.41 -0.98
CA GLN A 285 0.51 0.61 -2.18
C GLN A 285 -0.65 1.21 -3.00
N ILE A 286 -1.71 1.68 -2.35
CA ILE A 286 -2.92 2.15 -3.03
C ILE A 286 -2.80 3.61 -3.49
N ARG A 287 -1.98 4.44 -2.85
CA ARG A 287 -2.02 5.90 -3.08
C ARG A 287 -0.69 6.50 -3.52
N SER A 288 0.44 5.81 -3.37
CA SER A 288 1.74 6.31 -3.85
C SER A 288 1.91 6.08 -5.35
N VAL A 289 2.34 7.11 -6.08
CA VAL A 289 2.66 7.05 -7.51
C VAL A 289 4.12 6.64 -7.73
N SER A 290 5.02 7.04 -6.84
CA SER A 290 6.42 6.59 -6.77
C SER A 290 6.54 5.47 -5.73
N GLN A 291 6.34 4.23 -6.20
CA GLN A 291 6.13 3.09 -5.31
C GLN A 291 7.39 2.63 -4.59
N SER A 292 8.58 2.71 -5.20
CA SER A 292 9.79 2.06 -4.68
C SER A 292 10.24 2.60 -3.32
N ASP A 293 10.52 3.90 -3.20
CA ASP A 293 11.32 4.40 -2.07
C ASP A 293 10.51 4.46 -0.77
N LEU A 294 9.24 4.85 -0.88
CA LEU A 294 8.34 4.93 0.26
C LEU A 294 8.00 3.55 0.82
N ILE A 295 7.71 2.59 -0.07
CA ILE A 295 7.42 1.20 0.33
C ILE A 295 8.68 0.58 0.95
N ASN A 296 9.86 0.79 0.35
CA ASN A 296 11.12 0.30 0.90
C ASN A 296 11.37 0.88 2.31
N ARG A 297 11.14 2.18 2.51
CA ARG A 297 11.25 2.82 3.83
C ARG A 297 10.32 2.19 4.87
N ILE A 298 9.07 1.89 4.50
CA ILE A 298 8.11 1.23 5.38
C ILE A 298 8.58 -0.19 5.72
N LEU A 299 8.98 -0.97 4.71
CA LEU A 299 9.43 -2.36 4.87
C LEU A 299 10.69 -2.46 5.75
N ILE A 300 11.68 -1.57 5.57
CA ILE A 300 12.89 -1.54 6.40
C ILE A 300 12.52 -1.26 7.86
N LYS A 301 11.70 -0.23 8.12
CA LYS A 301 11.26 0.08 9.49
C LYS A 301 10.45 -1.07 10.10
N TYR A 302 9.58 -1.69 9.31
CA TYR A 302 8.78 -2.82 9.75
C TYR A 302 9.66 -4.01 10.10
N ALA A 303 10.67 -4.32 9.29
CA ALA A 303 11.60 -5.41 9.54
C ALA A 303 12.43 -5.19 10.82
N LEU A 304 12.92 -3.96 11.03
CA LEU A 304 13.65 -3.59 12.24
C LEU A 304 12.78 -3.70 13.49
N TYR A 305 11.56 -3.18 13.45
CA TYR A 305 10.61 -3.29 14.57
C TYR A 305 10.25 -4.74 14.87
N SER A 306 9.92 -5.53 13.85
CA SER A 306 9.57 -6.95 13.99
C SER A 306 10.72 -7.75 14.62
N ASN A 307 11.96 -7.51 14.18
CA ASN A 307 13.15 -8.12 14.79
C ASN A 307 13.35 -7.69 16.26
N GLN A 308 13.05 -6.43 16.62
CA GLN A 308 13.14 -5.97 18.02
C GLN A 308 12.08 -6.61 18.92
N VAL A 309 10.87 -6.82 18.41
CA VAL A 309 9.77 -7.45 19.15
C VAL A 309 9.90 -8.99 19.19
N GLY A 310 10.79 -9.57 18.38
CA GLY A 310 11.03 -11.01 18.30
C GLY A 310 10.15 -11.74 17.30
N ASP A 311 9.49 -11.01 16.39
CA ASP A 311 8.73 -11.52 15.27
C ASP A 311 9.64 -11.67 14.04
N TYR A 312 10.50 -12.68 14.11
CA TYR A 312 11.57 -12.87 13.14
C TYR A 312 11.03 -13.21 11.75
N GLU A 313 9.94 -13.96 11.68
CA GLU A 313 9.31 -14.40 10.43
C GLU A 313 8.78 -13.20 9.64
N THR A 314 8.12 -12.26 10.32
CA THR A 314 7.66 -11.01 9.68
C THR A 314 8.83 -10.14 9.20
N ALA A 315 9.93 -10.11 9.98
CA ALA A 315 11.13 -9.39 9.57
C ALA A 315 11.73 -10.00 8.30
N VAL A 316 11.83 -11.33 8.23
CA VAL A 316 12.30 -12.06 7.05
C VAL A 316 11.41 -11.79 5.84
N LEU A 317 10.08 -11.82 6.01
CA LEU A 317 9.12 -11.52 4.94
C LEU A 317 9.37 -10.14 4.33
N CYS A 318 9.64 -9.13 5.17
CA CYS A 318 9.97 -7.79 4.72
C CYS A 318 11.30 -7.75 3.94
N TYR A 319 12.35 -8.42 4.43
CA TYR A 319 13.65 -8.48 3.73
C TYR A 319 13.59 -9.26 2.43
N VAL A 320 12.81 -10.34 2.36
CA VAL A 320 12.54 -11.09 1.11
C VAL A 320 11.88 -10.18 0.08
N ARG A 321 10.90 -9.38 0.49
CA ARG A 321 10.27 -8.41 -0.43
C ARG A 321 11.24 -7.30 -0.90
N LEU A 322 12.19 -6.92 -0.06
CA LEU A 322 13.25 -5.96 -0.40
C LEU A 322 14.37 -6.56 -1.28
N GLY A 323 14.45 -7.89 -1.40
CA GLY A 323 15.56 -8.59 -2.06
C GLY A 323 16.85 -8.62 -1.24
N ASP A 324 16.77 -8.28 0.05
CA ASP A 324 17.91 -8.29 0.97
C ASP A 324 18.02 -9.65 1.66
N PHE A 325 18.55 -10.62 0.91
CA PHE A 325 18.73 -11.99 1.40
C PHE A 325 19.77 -12.10 2.50
N GLU A 326 20.73 -11.17 2.56
CA GLU A 326 21.77 -11.19 3.59
C GLU A 326 21.17 -10.93 4.98
N ASN A 327 20.31 -9.92 5.11
CA ASN A 327 19.65 -9.62 6.37
C ASN A 327 18.56 -10.64 6.71
N ALA A 328 17.83 -11.15 5.71
CA ALA A 328 16.90 -12.28 5.91
C ALA A 328 17.63 -13.51 6.50
N TYR A 329 18.77 -13.88 5.92
CA TYR A 329 19.59 -15.01 6.36
C TYR A 329 20.10 -14.83 7.81
N LYS A 330 20.63 -13.63 8.14
CA LYS A 330 21.10 -13.31 9.50
C LYS A 330 20.00 -13.44 10.55
N ILE A 331 18.77 -13.05 10.22
CA ILE A 331 17.63 -13.14 11.14
C ILE A 331 17.19 -14.58 11.32
N LEU A 332 17.10 -15.37 10.24
CA LEU A 332 16.74 -16.78 10.32
C LEU A 332 17.75 -17.60 11.13
N ILE A 333 19.06 -17.33 11.03
CA ILE A 333 20.05 -18.03 11.88
C ILE A 333 19.83 -17.74 13.37
N ARG A 334 19.46 -16.49 13.71
CA ARG A 334 19.17 -16.12 15.11
C ARG A 334 17.89 -16.77 15.62
N ARG A 335 16.99 -17.19 14.72
CA ARG A 335 15.77 -17.89 15.08
C ARG A 335 16.07 -19.31 15.53
N ASN A 336 16.13 -19.51 16.84
CA ASN A 336 16.21 -20.84 17.43
C ASN A 336 14.89 -21.60 17.24
N ALA A 337 14.94 -22.76 16.58
CA ALA A 337 13.80 -23.64 16.28
C ALA A 337 13.64 -24.80 17.30
N LYS A 338 14.06 -24.60 18.55
CA LYS A 338 14.31 -25.68 19.53
C LYS A 338 13.12 -26.59 19.88
N SER A 339 11.89 -26.27 19.45
CA SER A 339 10.69 -27.00 19.88
C SER A 339 10.00 -27.82 18.80
N ASP A 340 10.37 -27.71 17.52
CA ASP A 340 9.60 -28.34 16.44
C ASP A 340 10.45 -28.71 15.21
N PRO A 341 10.57 -30.01 14.87
CA PRO A 341 11.44 -30.48 13.79
C PRO A 341 10.96 -30.07 12.40
N GLU A 342 9.66 -29.94 12.16
CA GLU A 342 9.12 -29.49 10.86
C GLU A 342 9.50 -28.02 10.62
N PHE A 343 9.30 -27.18 11.63
CA PHE A 343 9.68 -25.77 11.59
C PHE A 343 11.20 -25.57 11.44
N GLU A 344 12.01 -26.44 12.05
CA GLU A 344 13.46 -26.45 11.83
C GLU A 344 13.85 -26.83 10.40
N ALA A 345 13.15 -27.81 9.80
CA ALA A 345 13.37 -28.21 8.41
C ALA A 345 13.03 -27.07 7.43
N ASP A 346 11.92 -26.36 7.65
CA ASP A 346 11.53 -25.21 6.83
C ASP A 346 12.54 -24.06 6.92
N ILE A 347 13.05 -23.77 8.13
CA ILE A 347 14.11 -22.78 8.31
C ILE A 347 15.38 -23.19 7.57
N LYS A 348 15.82 -24.45 7.68
CA LYS A 348 17.00 -24.95 6.97
C LYS A 348 16.83 -24.84 5.46
N PHE A 349 15.65 -25.17 4.95
CA PHE A 349 15.35 -25.05 3.53
C PHE A 349 15.45 -23.60 3.04
N LEU A 350 14.87 -22.64 3.77
CA LEU A 350 15.01 -21.22 3.45
C LEU A 350 16.46 -20.75 3.50
N LEU A 351 17.23 -21.18 4.50
CA LEU A 351 18.65 -20.82 4.62
C LEU A 351 19.47 -21.34 3.43
N GLU A 352 19.21 -22.56 2.96
CA GLU A 352 19.87 -23.12 1.76
C GLU A 352 19.46 -22.38 0.49
N LYS A 353 18.20 -21.94 0.40
CA LYS A 353 17.74 -21.13 -0.74
C LYS A 353 18.41 -19.77 -0.74
N PHE A 354 18.42 -19.06 0.39
CA PHE A 354 19.04 -17.73 0.48
C PHE A 354 20.55 -17.79 0.28
N SER A 355 21.25 -18.84 0.72
CA SER A 355 22.69 -18.97 0.48
C SER A 355 23.05 -19.08 -0.99
N LYS A 356 22.21 -19.72 -1.82
CA LYS A 356 22.40 -19.80 -3.29
C LYS A 356 22.32 -18.45 -4.00
N TYR A 357 21.63 -17.46 -3.42
CA TYR A 357 21.53 -16.11 -3.96
C TYR A 357 22.62 -15.16 -3.41
N LEU A 358 23.39 -15.60 -2.40
CA LEU A 358 24.51 -14.87 -1.83
C LEU A 358 25.87 -15.28 -2.43
N SER A 359 25.94 -16.47 -3.04
CA SER A 359 27.10 -16.97 -3.80
C SER A 359 27.08 -16.49 -5.24
#